data_AF-A0A0F9X1L7-F1
#
_entry.id   AF-A0A0F9X1L7-F1
#
_cell.length_a   1.000
_cell.length_b   1.000
_cell.length_c   1.000
_cell.angle_alpha   90.00
_cell.angle_beta   90.00
_cell.angle_gamma   90.00
#
_symmetry.space_group_name_H-M   'P 1'
#
loop_
_entity.id
_entity.type
_entity.pdbx_description
1 polymer ?
#
loop_
_entity_poly.entity_id
_entity_poly.type
_entity_poly.pdbx_seq_one_letter_code
_entity_poly.pdbx_strand_id
1 'polypeptide(L)'
;IWDIRCRFMSEFGHLSLPSVEQIREYFPPGTEWPLTSPMWRFHGTDTVHVTRFRGAERILQALSAAGLPEPTCIEEAVAMSQQLQADAVCAWIERWCEDPEFGGFLLWNVSDCWPQQSDAVTEYGGKPKAIFARLGELFDRVRTQHAQRQQDA
;
A
#
# COMPACT_ATOMS: atom_id res chain seq x y z
N ILE A 1 12.02 -6.96 17.78
CA ILE A 1 10.72 -7.49 18.26
C ILE A 1 9.82 -6.27 18.48
N TRP A 2 8.64 -6.24 17.87
CA TRP A 2 7.67 -5.15 18.02
C TRP A 2 7.03 -5.27 19.40
N ASP A 3 7.21 -4.27 20.28
CA ASP A 3 6.73 -4.27 21.67
C ASP A 3 5.26 -3.84 21.80
N ILE A 4 4.60 -3.58 20.67
CA ILE A 4 3.21 -3.14 20.63
C ILE A 4 2.32 -4.37 20.56
N ARG A 5 1.33 -4.42 21.45
CA ARG A 5 0.26 -5.40 21.44
C ARG A 5 -1.07 -4.74 21.10
N CYS A 6 -1.53 -4.92 19.87
CA CYS A 6 -2.81 -4.41 19.40
C CYS A 6 -3.91 -5.49 19.60
N ARG A 7 -5.12 -5.10 20.02
CA ARG A 7 -6.29 -6.01 20.04
C ARG A 7 -7.11 -5.93 18.77
N PHE A 8 -7.15 -4.76 18.14
CA PHE A 8 -7.82 -4.54 16.88
C PHE A 8 -7.16 -3.37 16.16
N MET A 9 -6.64 -3.58 14.95
CA MET A 9 -5.95 -2.54 14.19
C MET A 9 -6.96 -1.82 13.29
N SER A 10 -7.47 -0.68 13.76
CA SER A 10 -8.53 0.04 13.04
C SER A 10 -8.07 0.71 11.75
N GLU A 11 -6.78 1.05 11.62
CA GLU A 11 -6.23 1.66 10.42
C GLU A 11 -4.75 1.31 10.27
N PHE A 12 -4.37 0.85 9.08
CA PHE A 12 -2.98 0.67 8.67
C PHE A 12 -2.92 0.50 7.16
N GLY A 13 -1.79 0.89 6.56
CA GLY A 13 -1.61 0.91 5.12
C GLY A 13 -0.17 1.24 4.75
N HIS A 14 0.15 1.05 3.49
CA HIS A 14 1.43 1.46 2.93
C HIS A 14 1.21 2.13 1.59
N LEU A 15 1.79 3.32 1.42
CA LEU A 15 1.66 4.12 0.20
C LEU A 15 2.23 3.36 -1.03
N SER A 16 1.51 3.41 -2.15
CA SER A 16 1.98 2.95 -3.45
C SER A 16 1.47 3.83 -4.59
N LEU A 17 2.07 3.66 -5.77
CA LEU A 17 1.61 4.31 -6.99
C LEU A 17 0.44 3.54 -7.62
N PRO A 18 -0.48 4.24 -8.33
CA PRO A 18 -1.43 3.59 -9.23
C PRO A 18 -0.68 3.00 -10.44
N SER A 19 -1.40 2.28 -11.28
CA SER A 19 -0.88 1.67 -12.50
C SER A 19 -0.38 2.72 -13.50
N VAL A 20 0.59 2.34 -14.33
CA VAL A 20 1.14 3.22 -15.37
C VAL A 20 0.04 3.67 -16.32
N GLU A 21 -0.94 2.82 -16.60
CA GLU A 21 -2.09 3.17 -17.43
C GLU A 21 -2.90 4.31 -16.81
N GLN A 22 -3.23 4.21 -15.52
CA GLN A 22 -3.97 5.27 -14.83
C GLN A 22 -3.17 6.56 -14.73
N ILE A 23 -1.86 6.46 -14.47
CA ILE A 23 -0.99 7.65 -14.43
C ILE A 23 -1.04 8.37 -15.77
N ARG A 24 -0.86 7.65 -16.88
CA ARG A 24 -0.85 8.22 -18.24
C ARG A 24 -2.22 8.74 -18.69
N GLU A 25 -3.30 8.23 -18.12
CA GLU A 25 -4.65 8.74 -18.39
C GLU A 25 -4.86 10.15 -17.81
N TYR A 26 -4.31 10.42 -16.64
CA TYR A 26 -4.57 11.67 -15.91
C TYR A 26 -3.40 12.66 -15.89
N PHE A 27 -2.18 12.21 -16.19
CA PHE A 27 -0.99 13.07 -16.24
C PHE A 27 -0.79 13.62 -17.65
N PRO A 28 -0.38 14.89 -17.80
CA PRO A 28 0.18 15.38 -19.05
C PRO A 28 1.38 14.50 -19.49
N PRO A 29 1.52 14.17 -20.79
CA PRO A 29 2.60 13.31 -21.25
C PRO A 29 3.99 13.82 -20.86
N GLY A 30 4.82 12.93 -20.30
CA GLY A 30 6.21 13.23 -19.91
C GLY A 30 6.35 13.92 -18.56
N THR A 31 5.27 14.02 -17.77
CA THR A 31 5.28 14.64 -16.43
C THR A 31 5.19 13.63 -15.29
N GLU A 32 5.03 12.35 -15.61
CA GLU A 32 4.91 11.26 -14.65
C GLU A 32 6.23 10.90 -13.95
N TRP A 33 7.37 11.30 -14.52
CA TRP A 33 8.70 11.05 -13.97
C TRP A 33 9.55 12.33 -13.97
N PRO A 34 10.35 12.61 -12.92
CA PRO A 34 10.50 11.87 -11.66
C PRO A 34 9.31 12.06 -10.69
N LEU A 35 9.26 11.29 -9.60
CA LEU A 35 8.22 11.44 -8.56
C LEU A 35 8.24 12.80 -7.84
N THR A 36 9.29 13.59 -8.03
CA THR A 36 9.37 15.00 -7.58
C THR A 36 8.67 15.98 -8.52
N SER A 37 8.17 15.52 -9.67
CA SER A 37 7.37 16.31 -10.61
C SER A 37 6.18 16.98 -9.89
N PRO A 38 5.87 18.26 -10.18
CA PRO A 38 4.73 18.95 -9.58
C PRO A 38 3.39 18.24 -9.78
N MET A 39 3.25 17.43 -10.84
CA MET A 39 2.02 16.68 -11.11
C MET A 39 1.64 15.71 -10.00
N TRP A 40 2.62 15.10 -9.34
CA TRP A 40 2.36 14.24 -8.18
C TRP A 40 1.78 15.00 -6.99
N ARG A 41 2.08 16.29 -6.86
CA ARG A 41 1.44 17.13 -5.84
C ARG A 41 0.03 17.50 -6.23
N PHE A 42 -0.24 17.79 -7.50
CA PHE A 42 -1.60 18.06 -8.00
C PHE A 42 -2.53 16.86 -7.86
N HIS A 43 -1.99 15.64 -8.01
CA HIS A 43 -2.72 14.41 -7.75
C HIS A 43 -2.71 13.98 -6.27
N GLY A 44 -2.01 14.71 -5.40
CA GLY A 44 -2.12 14.53 -3.95
C GLY A 44 -3.41 15.17 -3.42
N THR A 45 -4.13 14.47 -2.55
CA THR A 45 -5.38 14.95 -1.93
C THR A 45 -5.27 16.35 -1.30
N ASP A 46 -4.06 16.73 -0.87
CA ASP A 46 -3.74 18.07 -0.35
C ASP A 46 -2.49 18.63 -1.04
N THR A 47 -2.68 19.48 -2.05
CA THR A 47 -1.59 20.05 -2.85
C THR A 47 -0.60 20.91 -2.05
N VAL A 48 -0.95 21.33 -0.82
CA VAL A 48 -0.12 22.19 0.04
C VAL A 48 0.67 21.36 1.06
N HIS A 49 0.01 20.38 1.70
CA HIS A 49 0.61 19.63 2.81
C HIS A 49 0.99 18.19 2.46
N VAL A 50 0.67 17.68 1.26
CA VAL A 50 0.92 16.28 0.88
C VAL A 50 2.38 15.87 1.09
N THR A 51 3.34 16.76 0.82
CA THR A 51 4.78 16.48 0.98
C THR A 51 5.18 16.17 2.42
N ARG A 52 4.37 16.58 3.42
CA ARG A 52 4.64 16.28 4.83
C ARG A 52 4.43 14.79 5.13
N PHE A 53 3.41 14.15 4.55
CA PHE A 53 2.97 12.81 4.97
C PHE A 53 2.68 11.81 3.83
N ARG A 54 2.29 12.25 2.63
CA ARG A 54 1.83 11.38 1.52
C ARG A 54 2.39 11.75 0.13
N GLY A 55 3.47 12.52 0.09
CA GLY A 55 4.14 12.87 -1.16
C GLY A 55 4.67 11.64 -1.88
N ALA A 56 4.63 11.62 -3.21
CA ALA A 56 5.17 10.51 -4.00
C ALA A 56 6.67 10.30 -3.73
N GLU A 57 7.41 11.32 -3.29
CA GLU A 57 8.79 11.22 -2.82
C GLU A 57 8.96 10.29 -1.61
N ARG A 58 7.93 10.10 -0.77
CA ARG A 58 7.96 9.16 0.37
C ARG A 58 8.03 7.72 -0.08
N ILE A 59 7.54 7.42 -1.29
CA ILE A 59 7.63 6.09 -1.89
C ILE A 59 9.11 5.76 -2.17
N LEU A 60 9.87 6.71 -2.73
CA LEU A 60 11.31 6.53 -2.95
C LEU A 60 12.07 6.31 -1.64
N GLN A 61 11.71 7.06 -0.60
CA GLN A 61 12.27 6.88 0.74
C GLN A 61 11.95 5.49 1.31
N ALA A 62 10.73 5.00 1.12
CA ALA A 62 10.31 3.67 1.57
C ALA A 62 11.06 2.55 0.82
N LEU A 63 11.23 2.68 -0.51
CA LEU A 63 12.04 1.75 -1.30
C LEU A 63 13.49 1.71 -0.79
N SER A 64 14.09 2.88 -0.58
CA SER A 64 15.45 2.99 -0.05
C SER A 64 15.58 2.39 1.36
N ALA A 65 14.62 2.66 2.25
CA ALA A 65 14.58 2.10 3.60
C ALA A 65 14.41 0.57 3.60
N ALA A 66 13.74 0.01 2.57
CA ALA A 66 13.63 -1.42 2.34
C ALA A 66 14.90 -2.02 1.67
N GLY A 67 15.93 -1.22 1.38
CA GLY A 67 17.15 -1.65 0.72
C GLY A 67 16.99 -1.94 -0.78
N LEU A 68 15.92 -1.47 -1.39
CA LEU A 68 15.66 -1.63 -2.83
C LEU A 68 16.41 -0.55 -3.64
N PRO A 69 16.82 -0.84 -4.89
CA PRO A 69 17.45 0.14 -5.75
C PRO A 69 16.51 1.32 -6.05
N GLU A 70 17.07 2.47 -6.38
CA GLU A 70 16.27 3.61 -6.84
C GLU A 70 15.71 3.29 -8.25
N PRO A 71 14.39 3.40 -8.47
CA PRO A 71 13.83 3.20 -9.80
C PRO A 71 14.31 4.29 -10.76
N THR A 72 14.49 3.94 -12.03
CA THR A 72 15.01 4.82 -13.08
C THR A 72 13.93 5.37 -14.01
N CYS A 73 12.74 4.79 -13.97
CA CYS A 73 11.56 5.22 -14.71
C CYS A 73 10.26 4.98 -13.92
N ILE A 74 9.14 5.48 -14.46
CA ILE A 74 7.84 5.36 -13.81
C ILE A 74 7.37 3.89 -13.72
N GLU A 75 7.64 3.07 -14.74
CA GLU A 75 7.27 1.65 -14.76
C GLU A 75 7.93 0.89 -13.61
N GLU A 76 9.23 1.11 -13.39
CA GLU A 76 9.97 0.53 -12.27
C GLU A 76 9.41 1.02 -10.94
N ALA A 77 9.18 2.32 -10.79
CA ALA A 77 8.63 2.89 -9.56
C ALA A 77 7.25 2.31 -9.22
N VAL A 78 6.37 2.13 -10.21
CA VAL A 78 5.04 1.52 -10.03
C VAL A 78 5.17 0.07 -9.58
N ALA A 79 5.94 -0.74 -10.30
CA ALA A 79 6.13 -2.16 -9.97
C ALA A 79 6.71 -2.34 -8.56
N MET A 80 7.77 -1.59 -8.25
CA MET A 80 8.47 -1.68 -6.97
C MET A 80 7.60 -1.18 -5.82
N SER A 81 6.90 -0.06 -5.98
CA SER A 81 6.05 0.49 -4.91
C SER A 81 4.84 -0.38 -4.60
N GLN A 82 4.19 -0.97 -5.62
CA GLN A 82 3.07 -1.88 -5.40
C GLN A 82 3.53 -3.20 -4.76
N GLN A 83 4.70 -3.71 -5.15
CA GLN A 83 5.29 -4.88 -4.51
C GLN A 83 5.63 -4.60 -3.03
N LEU A 84 6.27 -3.47 -2.75
CA LEU A 84 6.60 -3.07 -1.38
C LEU A 84 5.34 -2.90 -0.51
N GLN A 85 4.28 -2.28 -1.05
CA GLN A 85 2.98 -2.20 -0.38
C GLN A 85 2.45 -3.60 -0.03
N ALA A 86 2.46 -4.53 -0.99
CA ALA A 86 1.97 -5.88 -0.76
C ALA A 86 2.77 -6.59 0.33
N ASP A 87 4.10 -6.51 0.29
CA ASP A 87 4.97 -7.20 1.23
C ASP A 87 4.87 -6.60 2.64
N ALA A 88 4.85 -5.28 2.77
CA ALA A 88 4.70 -4.60 4.06
C ALA A 88 3.35 -4.94 4.73
N VAL A 89 2.24 -4.77 3.99
CA VAL A 89 0.90 -4.99 4.55
C VAL A 89 0.66 -6.46 4.89
N CYS A 90 1.09 -7.40 4.02
CA CYS A 90 0.96 -8.82 4.30
C CYS A 90 1.77 -9.23 5.54
N ALA A 91 3.03 -8.77 5.65
CA ALA A 91 3.88 -9.08 6.79
C ALA A 91 3.29 -8.54 8.12
N TRP A 92 2.67 -7.35 8.08
CA TRP A 92 1.98 -6.81 9.25
C TRP A 92 0.79 -7.67 9.65
N ILE A 93 -0.10 -8.02 8.71
CA ILE A 93 -1.26 -8.88 8.99
C ILE A 93 -0.81 -10.22 9.57
N GLU A 94 0.17 -10.89 8.95
CA GLU A 94 0.71 -12.16 9.44
C GLU A 94 1.20 -12.03 10.87
N ARG A 95 2.02 -11.02 11.15
CA ARG A 95 2.56 -10.78 12.50
C ARG A 95 1.47 -10.50 13.53
N TRP A 96 0.45 -9.69 13.21
CA TRP A 96 -0.63 -9.40 14.15
C TRP A 96 -1.51 -10.64 14.41
N CYS A 97 -1.75 -11.46 13.40
CA CYS A 97 -2.52 -12.71 13.52
C CYS A 97 -1.75 -13.82 14.26
N GLU A 98 -0.46 -13.67 14.54
CA GLU A 98 0.27 -14.56 15.45
C GLU A 98 -0.25 -14.45 16.90
N ASP A 99 -0.73 -13.27 17.32
CA ASP A 99 -1.34 -13.11 18.64
C ASP A 99 -2.75 -13.73 18.65
N PRO A 100 -3.02 -14.78 19.44
CA PRO A 100 -4.34 -15.42 19.51
C PRO A 100 -5.42 -14.48 20.07
N GLU A 101 -5.01 -13.40 20.74
CA GLU A 101 -5.91 -12.41 21.29
C GLU A 101 -6.23 -11.27 20.31
N PHE A 102 -5.60 -11.22 19.13
CA PHE A 102 -5.88 -10.21 18.10
C PHE A 102 -7.23 -10.48 17.43
N GLY A 103 -8.14 -9.50 17.55
CA GLY A 103 -9.52 -9.59 17.09
C GLY A 103 -9.77 -9.12 15.66
N GLY A 104 -8.76 -8.59 14.97
CA GLY A 104 -8.87 -8.23 13.55
C GLY A 104 -8.32 -6.86 13.19
N PHE A 105 -8.55 -6.47 11.95
CA PHE A 105 -7.99 -5.26 11.36
C PHE A 105 -8.88 -4.67 10.28
N LEU A 106 -8.66 -3.40 9.96
CA LEU A 106 -9.23 -2.72 8.80
C LEU A 106 -8.11 -2.04 8.00
N LEU A 107 -8.11 -2.26 6.69
CA LEU A 107 -7.13 -1.66 5.78
C LEU A 107 -7.47 -0.20 5.51
N TRP A 108 -6.49 0.68 5.69
CA TRP A 108 -6.50 2.02 5.12
C TRP A 108 -5.74 2.00 3.79
N ASN A 109 -6.36 2.23 2.64
CA ASN A 109 -7.81 2.21 2.38
C ASN A 109 -8.14 1.14 1.34
N VAL A 110 -9.42 0.90 1.07
CA VAL A 110 -9.82 -0.12 0.09
C VAL A 110 -9.71 0.41 -1.34
N SER A 111 -10.32 1.56 -1.61
CA SER A 111 -10.42 2.13 -2.95
C SER A 111 -10.20 3.63 -2.96
N ASP A 112 -9.63 4.12 -4.05
CA ASP A 112 -9.47 5.55 -4.31
C ASP A 112 -10.74 6.18 -4.92
N CYS A 113 -11.04 7.41 -4.49
CA CYS A 113 -12.12 8.22 -5.05
C CYS A 113 -11.65 9.20 -6.14
N TRP A 114 -10.33 9.27 -6.39
CA TRP A 114 -9.68 10.15 -7.36
C TRP A 114 -8.34 9.52 -7.80
N PRO A 115 -7.81 9.78 -9.02
CA PRO A 115 -6.52 9.25 -9.47
C PRO A 115 -5.34 9.82 -8.66
N GLN A 116 -4.77 9.02 -7.75
CA GLN A 116 -3.69 9.45 -6.85
C GLN A 116 -2.76 8.31 -6.45
N GLN A 117 -1.60 8.68 -5.91
CA GLN A 117 -0.84 7.81 -5.01
C GLN A 117 -1.55 7.68 -3.65
N SER A 118 -1.71 6.45 -3.18
CA SER A 118 -2.49 6.14 -1.97
C SER A 118 -2.10 4.77 -1.40
N ASP A 119 -2.60 4.50 -0.20
CA ASP A 119 -2.54 3.19 0.43
C ASP A 119 -3.61 2.22 -0.12
N ALA A 120 -4.47 2.68 -1.05
CA ALA A 120 -5.59 1.91 -1.56
C ALA A 120 -5.13 0.58 -2.18
N VAL A 121 -5.91 -0.49 -1.99
CA VAL A 121 -5.65 -1.78 -2.63
C VAL A 121 -6.24 -1.87 -4.05
N THR A 122 -7.19 -1.00 -4.38
CA THR A 122 -7.67 -0.75 -5.74
C THR A 122 -7.48 0.72 -6.09
N GLU A 123 -6.99 0.99 -7.30
CA GLU A 123 -6.84 2.36 -7.81
C GLU A 123 -8.19 2.96 -8.21
N TYR A 124 -8.19 4.22 -8.66
CA TYR A 124 -9.40 4.88 -9.14
C TYR A 124 -10.05 4.07 -10.28
N GLY A 125 -11.38 3.96 -10.30
CA GLY A 125 -12.09 3.10 -11.25
C GLY A 125 -12.08 1.60 -10.88
N GLY A 126 -11.49 1.22 -9.74
CA GLY A 126 -11.65 -0.11 -9.15
C GLY A 126 -10.71 -1.19 -9.68
N LYS A 127 -9.72 -0.85 -10.52
CA LYS A 127 -8.70 -1.80 -10.94
C LYS A 127 -7.84 -2.22 -9.74
N PRO A 128 -7.59 -3.52 -9.52
CA PRO A 128 -6.79 -3.97 -8.39
C PRO A 128 -5.31 -3.61 -8.57
N LYS A 129 -4.66 -3.16 -7.49
CA LYS A 129 -3.20 -3.11 -7.39
C LYS A 129 -2.65 -4.51 -7.04
N ALA A 130 -1.34 -4.71 -7.15
CA ALA A 130 -0.70 -6.00 -6.89
C ALA A 130 -1.04 -6.62 -5.52
N ILE A 131 -1.19 -5.78 -4.49
CA ILE A 131 -1.57 -6.20 -3.13
C ILE A 131 -2.93 -6.94 -3.07
N PHE A 132 -3.88 -6.64 -3.96
CA PHE A 132 -5.24 -7.19 -3.88
C PHE A 132 -5.26 -8.73 -3.96
N ALA A 133 -4.52 -9.30 -4.92
CA ALA A 133 -4.41 -10.75 -5.07
C ALA A 133 -3.69 -11.39 -3.87
N ARG A 134 -2.62 -10.76 -3.38
CA ARG A 134 -1.83 -11.22 -2.21
C ARG A 134 -2.67 -11.25 -0.93
N LEU A 135 -3.55 -10.26 -0.75
CA LEU A 135 -4.49 -10.24 0.37
C LEU A 135 -5.51 -11.39 0.29
N GLY A 136 -6.01 -11.72 -0.90
CA GLY A 136 -6.91 -12.86 -1.08
C GLY A 136 -6.30 -14.17 -0.57
N GLU A 137 -5.08 -14.47 -1.02
CA GLU A 137 -4.32 -15.65 -0.57
C GLU A 137 -4.04 -15.62 0.94
N LEU A 138 -3.68 -14.45 1.48
CA LEU A 138 -3.39 -14.29 2.90
C LEU A 138 -4.64 -14.49 3.76
N PHE A 139 -5.79 -13.92 3.36
CA PHE A 139 -7.04 -14.05 4.10
C PHE A 139 -7.51 -15.50 4.17
N ASP A 140 -7.31 -16.29 3.11
CA ASP A 140 -7.59 -17.72 3.13
C ASP A 140 -6.73 -18.47 4.16
N ARG A 141 -5.43 -18.15 4.23
CA ARG A 141 -4.51 -18.76 5.20
C ARG A 141 -4.87 -18.37 6.63
N VAL A 142 -5.08 -17.09 6.91
CA VAL A 142 -5.43 -16.57 8.24
C VAL A 142 -6.76 -17.15 8.71
N ARG A 143 -7.77 -17.24 7.84
CA ARG A 143 -9.06 -17.87 8.15
C ARG A 143 -8.90 -19.32 8.55
N THR A 144 -8.07 -20.08 7.83
CA THR A 144 -7.80 -21.50 8.14
C THR A 144 -7.10 -21.64 9.49
N GLN A 145 -6.08 -20.81 9.76
CA GLN A 145 -5.38 -20.81 11.06
C GLN A 145 -6.31 -20.49 12.22
N HIS A 146 -7.17 -19.50 12.07
CA HIS A 146 -8.14 -19.12 13.10
C HIS A 146 -9.14 -20.24 13.39
N ALA A 147 -9.66 -20.90 12.35
CA ALA A 147 -10.56 -22.04 12.51
C ALA A 147 -9.91 -23.20 13.28
N GLN A 148 -8.63 -23.49 13.02
CA GLN A 148 -7.87 -24.52 13.73
C GLN A 148 -7.71 -24.18 15.23
N ARG A 149 -7.34 -22.94 15.55
CA ARG A 149 -7.19 -22.49 16.96
C ARG A 149 -8.49 -22.60 17.76
N GLN A 150 -9.64 -22.41 17.13
CA GLN A 150 -10.95 -22.56 17.79
C GLN A 150 -11.33 -24.02 18.05
N GLN A 151 -10.78 -24.97 17.29
CA GLN A 151 -10.99 -26.41 17.52
C GLN A 151 -10.10 -26.93 18.65
N ASP A 152 -8.92 -26.33 18.82
CA ASP A 152 -7.91 -26.75 19.79
C ASP A 152 -8.05 -26.07 21.18
N ALA A 153 -8.98 -25.11 21.33
CA ALA A 153 -9.24 -24.32 22.55
C ALA A 153 -10.46 -24.82 23.34
#